data_AF-A0A661DF51-F1
#
_entry.id   AF-A0A661DF51-F1
#
_cell.length_a   1.000
_cell.length_b   1.000
_cell.length_c   1.000
_cell.angle_alpha   90.00
_cell.angle_beta   90.00
_cell.angle_gamma   90.00
#
_symmetry.space_group_name_H-M   'P 1'
#
loop_
_entity.id
_entity.type
_entity.pdbx_description
1 polymer ?
#
loop_
_entity_poly.entity_id
_entity_poly.type
_entity_poly.pdbx_seq_one_letter_code
_entity_poly.pdbx_strand_id
1 'polypeptide(L)' 'QDRSLLDVTIETGRKHQIRRHSAELVYPVVGDRLYGKEGDTEDLKLTAYFLAFECPYSHTQKSFNLLADC' A
#
# COMPACT_ATOMS: atom_id res chain seq x y z
N GLN A 1 -10.36 7.87 16.46
CA GLN A 1 -8.93 7.95 16.11
C GLN A 1 -8.85 8.73 14.81
N ASP A 2 -7.97 9.72 14.73
CA ASP A 2 -7.72 10.43 13.48
C ASP A 2 -6.96 9.52 12.51
N ARG A 3 -7.43 9.50 11.26
CA ARG A 3 -6.93 8.62 10.19
C ARG A 3 -6.84 9.44 8.91
N SER A 4 -5.82 9.15 8.12
CA SER A 4 -5.59 9.80 6.83
C SER A 4 -5.44 8.75 5.75
N LEU A 5 -6.03 9.01 4.57
CA LEU A 5 -5.78 8.21 3.37
C LEU A 5 -4.47 8.67 2.75
N LEU A 6 -3.59 7.73 2.40
CA LEU A 6 -2.29 8.02 1.80
C LEU A 6 -2.20 7.34 0.44
N ASP A 7 -1.70 8.09 -0.54
CA ASP A 7 -1.20 7.54 -1.80
C ASP A 7 0.30 7.28 -1.65
N VAL A 8 0.73 6.05 -1.93
CA VAL A 8 2.09 5.58 -1.60
C VAL A 8 2.73 5.01 -2.86
N THR A 9 3.81 5.64 -3.30
CA THR A 9 4.70 5.11 -4.33
C THR A 9 5.95 4.51 -3.68
N ILE A 10 6.36 3.33 -4.14
CA ILE A 10 7.56 2.64 -3.65
C ILE A 10 8.59 2.50 -4.78
N GLU A 11 9.86 2.75 -4.45
CA GLU A 11 10.98 2.50 -5.38
C GLU A 11 11.53 1.08 -5.25
N THR A 12 11.37 0.47 -4.07
CA THR A 12 11.87 -0.85 -3.74
C THR A 12 10.76 -1.72 -3.14
N GLY A 13 10.87 -3.04 -3.27
CA GLY A 13 9.87 -4.01 -2.83
C GLY A 13 10.28 -4.83 -1.62
N ARG A 14 10.87 -4.23 -0.58
CA ARG A 14 11.28 -4.98 0.63
C ARG A 14 10.06 -5.51 1.37
N LYS A 15 10.23 -6.64 2.06
CA LYS A 15 9.15 -7.28 2.83
C LYS A 15 8.57 -6.29 3.84
N HIS A 16 7.25 -6.07 3.75
CA HIS A 16 6.48 -5.15 4.62
C HIS A 16 6.97 -3.69 4.61
N GLN A 17 7.62 -3.21 3.54
CA GLN A 17 8.26 -1.89 3.49
C GLN A 17 7.34 -0.74 3.90
N ILE A 18 6.16 -0.61 3.27
CA ILE A 18 5.20 0.46 3.58
C ILE A 18 4.77 0.37 5.05
N ARG A 19 4.36 -0.81 5.50
CA ARG A 19 3.90 -1.09 6.86
C ARG A 19 4.93 -0.67 7.92
N ARG A 20 6.19 -1.03 7.69
CA ARG A 20 7.30 -0.70 8.59
C ARG A 20 7.61 0.79 8.61
N HIS A 21 7.76 1.42 7.43
CA HIS A 21 8.08 2.84 7.36
C HIS A 21 6.99 3.70 8.00
N SER A 22 5.72 3.39 7.75
CA SER A 22 4.59 4.08 8.37
C SER A 22 4.60 3.95 9.91
N ALA A 23 4.91 2.76 10.43
CA ALA A 23 5.02 2.54 11.87
C ALA A 23 6.25 3.22 12.51
N GLU A 24 7.39 3.23 11.83
CA GLU A 24 8.63 3.93 12.25
C GLU A 24 8.39 5.45 12.35
N LEU A 25 7.48 6.00 11.52
CA LEU A 25 7.03 7.39 11.58
C LEU A 25 5.91 7.65 12.61
N VAL A 26 5.57 6.68 13.46
CA VAL A 26 4.49 6.77 14.48
C VAL A 26 3.07 6.82 13.88
N TYR A 27 2.92 6.52 12.59
CA TYR A 27 1.63 6.48 11.88
C TYR A 27 1.40 5.11 11.22
N PRO A 28 1.23 4.03 12.00
CA PRO A 28 1.10 2.70 11.44
C PRO A 28 -0.17 2.53 10.60
N VAL A 29 -0.11 1.59 9.66
CA VAL A 29 -1.27 1.21 8.84
C VAL A 29 -2.37 0.62 9.72
N VAL A 30 -3.62 1.06 9.49
CA VAL A 30 -4.81 0.56 10.21
C VAL A 30 -5.00 -0.94 9.95
N GLY A 31 -5.33 -1.71 10.98
CA GLY A 31 -5.49 -3.18 10.90
C GLY A 31 -4.17 -3.95 10.74
N ASP A 32 -3.01 -3.30 10.90
CA ASP A 32 -1.73 -4.00 10.87
C ASP A 32 -1.47 -4.77 12.17
N ARG A 33 -1.57 -6.09 12.12
CA ARG A 33 -1.35 -6.99 13.27
C ARG A 33 0.10 -7.11 13.74
N LEU A 34 1.09 -6.65 12.97
CA LEU A 34 2.52 -6.79 13.29
C LEU A 34 3.17 -5.47 13.72
N TYR A 35 2.85 -4.38 13.02
CA TYR A 35 3.46 -3.05 13.25
C TYR A 35 2.43 -2.00 13.67
N GLY A 36 1.16 -2.38 13.82
CA GLY A 36 0.07 -1.50 14.19
C GLY A 36 -0.20 -1.43 15.68
N LYS A 37 -1.38 -0.88 16.00
CA LYS A 37 -1.82 -0.71 17.38
C LYS A 37 -2.47 -1.99 17.89
N GLU A 38 -2.17 -2.38 19.12
CA GLU A 38 -2.83 -3.52 19.77
C GLU A 38 -4.33 -3.27 19.94
N GLY A 39 -5.12 -4.33 19.80
CA GLY A 39 -6.58 -4.29 19.94
C GLY A 39 -7.32 -3.77 18.70
N ASP A 40 -6.65 -3.52 17.58
CA ASP A 40 -7.30 -3.20 16.32
C ASP A 40 -7.99 -4.45 15.75
N THR A 41 -9.31 -4.35 15.52
CA THR A 41 -10.13 -5.45 14.99
C THR A 41 -10.32 -5.36 13.48
N GLU A 42 -9.83 -4.30 12.84
CA GLU A 42 -9.96 -4.09 11.41
C GLU A 42 -8.96 -4.93 10.60
N ASP A 43 -9.31 -5.23 9.35
CA ASP A 43 -8.37 -5.79 8.39
C ASP A 43 -7.40 -4.72 7.88
N LEU A 44 -6.23 -5.20 7.41
CA LEU A 44 -5.14 -4.37 6.91
C LEU A 44 -5.64 -3.41 5.82
N LYS A 45 -5.59 -2.10 6.10
CA LYS A 45 -5.96 -1.03 5.17
C LYS A 45 -4.79 -0.63 4.28
N LEU A 46 -4.30 -1.58 3.50
CA LEU A 46 -3.26 -1.38 2.49
C LEU A 46 -3.63 -2.17 1.23
N THR A 47 -3.89 -1.44 0.14
CA THR A 47 -4.32 -2.04 -1.12
C THR A 47 -3.46 -1.49 -2.25
N ALA A 48 -2.89 -2.39 -3.06
CA ALA A 48 -2.25 -2.00 -4.31
C ALA A 48 -3.33 -1.70 -5.35
N TYR A 49 -3.65 -0.42 -5.54
CA TYR A 49 -4.71 0.00 -6.46
C TYR A 49 -4.19 0.32 -7.87
N PHE A 50 -2.91 0.64 -8.00
CA PHE A 50 -2.28 1.01 -9.27
C PHE A 50 -1.01 0.19 -9.53
N LEU A 51 -0.86 -0.30 -10.77
CA LEU A 51 0.34 -0.97 -11.24
C LEU A 51 0.57 -0.59 -12.71
N ALA A 52 1.77 -0.13 -13.03
CA ALA A 52 2.18 0.14 -14.40
C ALA A 52 3.57 -0.41 -14.68
N PHE A 53 3.75 -1.03 -15.85
CA PHE A 53 5.03 -1.57 -16.31
C PHE A 53 5.07 -1.67 -17.83
N GLU A 54 6.28 -1.68 -18.39
CA GLU A 54 6.50 -2.06 -19.78
C GLU A 54 6.35 -3.58 -19.91
N CYS A 55 5.41 -4.02 -20.73
CA CYS A 55 5.21 -5.45 -20.95
C CYS A 55 6.44 -6.04 -21.66
N PRO A 56 7.10 -7.08 -21.11
CA PRO A 56 8.32 -7.63 -21.70
C PRO A 56 8.07 -8.38 -23.02
N TYR A 57 6.82 -8.66 -23.36
CA TYR A 57 6.45 -9.36 -24.60
C TYR A 57 6.00 -8.40 -25.70
N SER A 58 5.22 -7.37 -25.35
CA SER A 58 4.64 -6.45 -26.32
C SER A 58 5.38 -5.11 -26.41
N HIS A 59 6.34 -4.84 -25.51
CA HIS A 59 7.08 -3.57 -25.41
C HIS A 59 6.16 -2.34 -25.36
N THR A 60 4.95 -2.53 -24.83
CA THR A 60 3.96 -1.47 -24.66
C THR A 60 3.69 -1.24 -23.19
N GLN A 61 3.44 0.01 -22.86
CA GLN A 61 3.04 0.41 -21.51
C GLN A 61 1.72 -0.25 -21.16
N LYS A 62 1.70 -1.00 -20.05
CA LYS A 62 0.49 -1.51 -19.42
C LYS A 62 0.27 -0.77 -18.11
N SER A 63 -0.99 -0.44 -17.84
CA SER A 63 -1.43 0.19 -16.61
C SER A 63 -2.72 -0.48 -16.13
N PHE A 64 -2.78 -0.81 -14.85
CA PHE A 64 -3.92 -1.38 -14.18
C PHE A 64 -4.29 -0.45 -13.03
N ASN A 65 -5.52 0.03 -12.99
CA ASN A 65 -6.01 0.95 -11.96
C ASN A 65 -7.38 0.49 -11.47
N LEU A 66 -7.47 0.05 -10.22
CA LEU A 66 -8.71 -0.43 -9.61
C LEU A 66 -9.70 0.70 -9.27
N LEU A 67 -9.26 1.96 -9.31
CA LEU A 67 -10.11 3.13 -9.05
C LEU A 67 -10.65 3.77 -10.35
N ALA A 68 -10.19 3.32 -11.52
CA ALA A 68 -10.56 3.92 -12.81
C ALA A 68 -11.94 3.49 -13.32
N ASP A 69 -12.51 2.42 -12.78
CA ASP A 69 -13.80 1.85 -13.20
C ASP A 69 -14.99 2.34 -12.35
N CYS A 70 -14.87 3.54 -11.75
CA CYS A 70 -15.92 4.21 -10.97
C CYS A 70 -16.49 5.42 -11.71
#